data_AF-A0A316GKW9-F1
#
_entry.id   AF-A0A316GKW9-F1
#
_cell.length_a   1.000
_cell.length_b   1.000
_cell.length_c   1.000
_cell.angle_alpha   90.00
_cell.angle_beta   90.00
_cell.angle_gamma   90.00
#
_symmetry.space_group_name_H-M   'P 1'
#
loop_
_entity.id
_entity.type
_entity.pdbx_description
1 polymer ?
#
loop_
_entity_poly.entity_id
_entity_poly.type
_entity_poly.pdbx_seq_one_letter_code
_entity_poly.pdbx_strand_id
1 'polypeptide(L)'
;MRKLIIALGTVALMSGAALAASADGVVKEFNKETKVITLEDGKSYTVPADVAIPAEIVAGAKVSITLDQDDATKVTAVTLSPM
;
A
#
# COMPACT_ATOMS: atom_id res chain seq x y z
N MET A 1 -49.55 -31.42 -3.97
CA MET A 1 -48.33 -31.62 -4.78
C MET A 1 -47.75 -30.25 -5.15
N ARG A 2 -46.46 -30.08 -4.85
CA ARG A 2 -45.42 -29.30 -5.55
C ARG A 2 -45.79 -27.88 -6.05
N LYS A 3 -45.41 -26.85 -5.29
CA LYS A 3 -44.10 -26.14 -5.31
C LYS A 3 -44.01 -25.14 -6.48
N LEU A 4 -44.20 -23.85 -6.18
CA LEU A 4 -43.50 -22.77 -6.86
C LEU A 4 -42.84 -21.92 -5.77
N ILE A 5 -41.55 -22.22 -5.58
CA ILE A 5 -40.69 -21.62 -4.58
C ILE A 5 -40.33 -20.23 -5.09
N ILE A 6 -40.61 -19.23 -4.27
CA ILE A 6 -40.19 -17.85 -4.44
C ILE A 6 -38.65 -17.84 -4.46
N ALA A 7 -38.05 -17.53 -5.61
CA ALA A 7 -36.60 -17.33 -5.74
C ALA A 7 -36.26 -15.93 -5.19
N LEU A 8 -36.15 -15.81 -3.88
CA LEU A 8 -35.65 -14.62 -3.18
C LEU A 8 -34.20 -14.87 -2.75
N GLY A 9 -33.32 -13.96 -3.17
CA GLY A 9 -31.93 -13.86 -2.71
C GLY A 9 -31.02 -14.89 -3.38
N THR A 10 -29.87 -14.52 -3.92
CA THR A 10 -28.89 -13.63 -3.32
C THR A 10 -28.07 -12.97 -4.43
N VAL A 11 -28.28 -11.68 -4.67
CA VAL A 11 -27.24 -10.88 -5.33
C VAL A 11 -26.14 -10.72 -4.29
N ALA A 12 -25.18 -11.64 -4.31
CA ALA A 12 -23.95 -11.51 -3.55
C ALA A 12 -23.25 -10.26 -4.06
N LEU A 13 -23.43 -9.15 -3.35
CA LEU A 13 -22.56 -7.99 -3.45
C LEU A 13 -21.18 -8.49 -3.01
N MET A 14 -20.39 -8.94 -3.98
CA MET A 14 -18.94 -9.03 -3.84
C MET A 14 -18.44 -7.59 -3.74
N SER A 15 -18.64 -6.99 -2.56
CA SER A 15 -17.94 -5.79 -2.15
C SER A 15 -16.48 -6.22 -1.97
N GLY A 16 -15.75 -6.23 -3.09
CA GLY A 16 -14.30 -6.31 -3.06
C GLY A 16 -13.81 -5.06 -2.35
N ALA A 17 -13.58 -5.17 -1.04
CA ALA A 17 -12.67 -4.28 -0.36
C ALA A 17 -11.33 -4.50 -1.03
N ALA A 18 -11.03 -3.67 -2.00
CA ALA A 18 -9.76 -3.75 -2.68
C ALA A 18 -8.74 -3.18 -1.70
N LEU A 19 -7.99 -4.10 -1.12
CA LEU A 19 -7.04 -3.82 -0.06
C LEU A 19 -5.86 -3.09 -0.71
N ALA A 20 -5.67 -1.82 -0.39
CA ALA A 20 -4.44 -1.11 -0.70
C ALA A 20 -3.27 -1.89 -0.09
N ALA A 21 -2.32 -2.31 -0.92
CA ALA A 21 -1.18 -3.07 -0.45
C ALA A 21 -0.22 -2.12 0.28
N SER A 22 0.00 -2.35 1.57
CA SER A 22 1.03 -1.65 2.35
C SER A 22 2.28 -2.50 2.47
N ALA A 23 3.43 -1.90 2.20
CA ALA A 23 4.74 -2.48 2.40
C ALA A 23 5.40 -1.81 3.61
N ASP A 24 5.44 -2.54 4.72
CA ASP A 24 6.18 -2.13 5.92
C ASP A 24 7.61 -2.66 5.84
N GLY A 25 8.58 -1.81 6.16
CA GLY A 25 9.98 -2.22 6.20
C GLY A 25 10.90 -1.21 6.84
N VAL A 26 12.16 -1.62 6.99
CA VAL A 26 13.24 -0.75 7.47
C VAL A 26 13.94 -0.16 6.25
N VAL A 27 14.15 1.15 6.26
CA VAL A 27 14.87 1.86 5.20
C VAL A 27 16.33 1.47 5.26
N LYS A 28 16.85 0.89 4.18
CA LYS A 28 18.27 0.64 3.99
C LYS A 28 18.98 1.91 3.52
N GLU A 29 18.39 2.58 2.55
CA GLU A 29 18.95 3.77 1.92
C GLU A 29 17.82 4.64 1.37
N PHE A 30 18.00 5.97 1.42
CA PHE A 30 17.06 6.91 0.84
C PHE A 30 17.80 7.90 -0.07
N ASN A 31 17.52 7.83 -1.38
CA ASN A 31 18.04 8.78 -2.36
C ASN A 31 17.08 9.96 -2.49
N LYS A 32 17.50 11.13 -1.99
CA LYS A 32 16.71 12.37 -2.02
C LYS A 32 16.57 12.98 -3.41
N GLU A 33 17.53 12.76 -4.29
CA GLU A 33 17.52 13.32 -5.66
C GLU A 33 16.47 12.61 -6.51
N THR A 34 16.42 11.28 -6.42
CA THR A 34 15.48 10.45 -7.19
C THR A 34 14.21 10.11 -6.42
N LYS A 35 14.12 10.48 -5.12
CA LYS A 35 13.04 10.13 -4.19
C LYS A 35 12.77 8.62 -4.12
N VAL A 36 13.85 7.83 -4.21
CA VAL A 36 13.78 6.36 -4.12
C VAL A 36 14.12 5.92 -2.71
N ILE A 37 13.22 5.17 -2.11
CA ILE A 37 13.41 4.51 -0.81
C ILE A 37 13.76 3.06 -1.06
N THR A 38 14.94 2.64 -0.64
CA THR A 38 15.37 1.25 -0.64
C THR A 38 15.17 0.68 0.75
N LEU A 39 14.44 -0.42 0.86
CA LEU A 39 14.23 -1.13 2.11
C LEU A 39 15.28 -2.23 2.30
N GLU A 40 15.47 -2.69 3.54
CA GLU A 40 16.40 -3.77 3.86
C GLU A 40 16.00 -5.13 3.27
N ASP A 41 14.72 -5.32 2.95
CA ASP A 41 14.23 -6.50 2.25
C ASP A 41 14.67 -6.56 0.77
N GLY A 42 15.36 -5.51 0.29
CA GLY A 42 15.85 -5.39 -1.08
C GLY A 42 14.85 -4.75 -2.04
N LYS A 43 13.64 -4.38 -1.58
CA LYS A 43 12.66 -3.68 -2.40
C LYS A 43 12.99 -2.19 -2.46
N SER A 44 12.75 -1.59 -3.62
CA SER A 44 12.94 -0.17 -3.85
C SER A 44 11.63 0.44 -4.34
N TYR A 45 11.26 1.57 -3.76
CA TYR A 45 10.01 2.27 -4.05
C TYR A 45 10.32 3.69 -4.49
N THR A 46 9.86 4.05 -5.68
CA THR A 46 9.96 5.42 -6.19
C THR A 46 8.76 6.20 -5.67
N VAL A 47 9.00 7.18 -4.80
CA VAL A 47 7.95 8.01 -4.27
C VAL A 47 7.68 9.16 -5.24
N PRO A 48 6.46 9.30 -5.76
CA PRO A 48 6.15 10.35 -6.72
C PRO A 48 6.12 11.72 -6.02
N ALA A 49 6.26 12.80 -6.78
CA ALA A 49 6.53 14.12 -6.20
C ALA A 49 5.36 14.74 -5.43
N ASP A 50 4.15 14.26 -5.70
CA ASP A 50 2.88 14.55 -5.05
C ASP A 50 2.75 13.89 -3.67
N VAL A 51 3.54 12.86 -3.38
CA VAL A 51 3.56 12.21 -2.07
C VAL A 51 4.62 12.84 -1.19
N ALA A 52 4.18 13.30 -0.02
CA ALA A 52 5.07 13.84 0.99
C ALA A 52 5.93 12.72 1.60
N ILE A 53 7.25 12.93 1.63
CA ILE A 53 8.19 12.06 2.30
C ILE A 53 8.54 12.70 3.65
N PRO A 54 8.38 12.00 4.78
CA PRO A 54 8.80 12.50 6.07
C PRO A 54 10.30 12.84 6.05
N ALA A 55 10.67 14.04 6.50
CA ALA A 55 12.07 14.49 6.49
C ALA A 55 12.99 13.65 7.40
N GLU A 56 12.39 12.93 8.35
CA GLU A 56 13.04 12.05 9.31
C GLU A 56 13.34 10.65 8.74
N ILE A 57 13.03 10.39 7.46
CA ILE A 57 13.45 9.15 6.81
C ILE A 57 14.97 9.14 6.66
N VAL A 58 15.57 8.23 7.40
CA VAL A 58 16.99 7.91 7.39
C VAL A 58 17.16 6.39 7.30
N ALA A 59 18.36 5.95 6.90
CA ALA A 59 18.69 4.53 6.98
C ALA A 59 18.51 4.01 8.43
N GLY A 60 17.86 2.87 8.59
CA GLY A 60 17.45 2.28 9.86
C GLY A 60 16.05 2.69 10.35
N ALA A 61 15.41 3.69 9.72
CA ALA A 61 14.04 4.09 10.09
C ALA A 61 13.02 3.06 9.60
N LYS A 62 12.00 2.78 10.41
CA LYS A 62 10.87 1.93 10.01
C LYS A 62 9.82 2.79 9.31
N VAL A 63 9.41 2.37 8.12
CA VAL A 63 8.45 3.08 7.29
C VAL A 63 7.34 2.15 6.86
N SER A 64 6.14 2.71 6.70
CA SER A 64 5.03 2.09 6.00
C SER A 64 4.84 2.81 4.68
N ILE A 65 4.91 2.05 3.59
CA ILE A 65 4.68 2.54 2.23
C ILE A 65 3.33 2.00 1.79
N THR A 66 2.37 2.89 1.59
CA THR A 66 1.07 2.51 1.02
C THR A 66 1.16 2.61 -0.50
N LEU A 67 0.78 1.54 -1.18
CA LEU A 67 0.73 1.48 -2.62
C LEU A 67 -0.69 1.75 -3.10
N ASP A 68 -0.79 2.22 -4.34
CA ASP A 68 -2.06 2.33 -5.02
C ASP A 68 -2.67 0.95 -5.22
N GLN A 69 -3.98 0.91 -5.15
CA GLN A 69 -4.76 -0.30 -5.22
C GLN A 69 -4.93 -0.78 -6.67
N ASP A 70 -4.93 0.15 -7.63
CA ASP A 70 -4.95 -0.12 -9.07
C ASP A 70 -3.54 -0.31 -9.63
N ASP A 71 -2.52 0.31 -9.01
CA ASP A 71 -1.12 0.21 -9.42
C ASP A 71 -0.19 -0.03 -8.23
N ALA A 72 0.17 -1.29 -7.98
CA ALA A 72 1.08 -1.70 -6.91
C ALA A 72 2.51 -1.13 -7.05
N THR A 73 2.82 -0.42 -8.13
CA THR A 73 4.09 0.28 -8.34
C THR A 73 4.03 1.75 -7.89
N LYS A 74 2.82 2.31 -7.76
CA LYS A 74 2.63 3.69 -7.34
C LYS A 74 2.55 3.77 -5.84
N VAL A 75 3.43 4.56 -5.25
CA VAL A 75 3.33 4.94 -3.83
C VAL A 75 2.29 6.04 -3.70
N THR A 76 1.33 5.86 -2.80
CA THR A 76 0.28 6.85 -2.49
C THR A 76 0.50 7.53 -1.15
N ALA A 77 1.17 6.87 -0.22
CA ALA A 77 1.55 7.45 1.06
C ALA A 77 2.84 6.84 1.61
N VAL A 78 3.62 7.65 2.31
CA VAL A 78 4.78 7.20 3.08
C VAL A 78 4.66 7.75 4.49
N THR A 79 4.63 6.87 5.48
CA THR A 79 4.56 7.24 6.89
C THR A 79 5.66 6.54 7.67
N LEU A 80 6.13 7.16 8.75
CA LEU A 80 6.98 6.45 9.71
C LEU A 80 6.10 5.46 10.47
N SER A 81 6.51 4.18 10.49
CA SER A 81 5.80 3.19 11.29
C SER A 81 6.21 3.38 12.76
N PRO A 82 5.26 3.59 13.69
CA PRO A 82 5.58 3.59 15.10
C PRO A 82 6.16 2.22 15.47
N MET A 83 7.24 2.25 16.26
CA MET A 83 7.91 1.03 16.76
C MET A 83 7.02 0.23 17.69
#